data_AF-A0A8J5NPB9-F1
#
_entry.id   AF-A0A8J5NPB9-F1
#
_cell.length_a   1.000
_cell.length_b   1.000
_cell.length_c   1.000
_cell.angle_alpha   90.00
_cell.angle_beta   90.00
_cell.angle_gamma   90.00
#
_symmetry.space_group_name_H-M   'P 1'
#
loop_
_entity.id
_entity.type
_entity.pdbx_description
1 polymer ?
#
loop_
_entity_poly.entity_id
_entity_poly.type
_entity_poly.pdbx_seq_one_letter_code
_entity_poly.pdbx_strand_id
1 'polypeptide(L)'
;MSANLFSNQFNIALNPQAAKIVLRRSAEFAEFTVVPSHTAQSIKYPALSLKNYGGHCIEKPILGFNCHEDPVKIAKNQDSLEQNYPDKTYSMPDLTSLLCALVPDHVDRKLGHVEVDEQEGGTLLFKKSDKGIRMLDLDSVQEFNEKKIDQIFESLSQGKVVL
;
A
#
# COMPACT_ATOMS: atom_id res chain seq x y z
N MET A 1 -6.60 -19.61 17.57
CA MET A 1 -7.17 -18.25 17.53
C MET A 1 -6.87 -17.67 16.16
N SER A 2 -7.86 -17.15 15.42
CA SER A 2 -7.59 -16.46 14.15
C SER A 2 -6.99 -15.08 14.44
N ALA A 3 -5.79 -14.80 13.95
CA ALA A 3 -5.19 -13.47 14.05
C ALA A 3 -5.95 -12.47 13.16
N ASN A 4 -6.13 -11.24 13.63
CA ASN A 4 -6.68 -10.16 12.81
C ASN A 4 -5.69 -9.83 11.67
N LEU A 5 -6.11 -9.99 10.41
CA LEU A 5 -5.27 -9.73 9.23
C LEU A 5 -4.92 -8.25 9.06
N PHE A 6 -5.68 -7.37 9.71
CA PHE A 6 -5.47 -5.93 9.68
C PHE A 6 -5.22 -5.49 11.12
N SER A 7 -4.02 -5.71 11.65
CA SER A 7 -3.68 -5.31 13.03
C SER A 7 -3.49 -3.80 13.19
N ASN A 8 -3.10 -3.11 12.11
CA ASN A 8 -2.80 -1.68 12.08
C ASN A 8 -3.85 -0.94 11.25
N GLN A 9 -5.09 -0.88 11.76
CA GLN A 9 -6.24 -0.36 11.04
C GLN A 9 -6.36 1.17 11.10
N PHE A 10 -5.29 1.93 10.86
CA PHE A 10 -5.34 3.39 10.99
C PHE A 10 -6.48 4.01 10.14
N ASN A 11 -6.64 3.53 8.90
CA ASN A 11 -7.73 3.98 8.01
C ASN A 11 -9.13 3.70 8.56
N ILE A 12 -9.31 2.63 9.35
CA ILE A 12 -10.59 2.30 10.02
C ILE A 12 -10.74 3.14 11.29
N ALA A 13 -9.67 3.29 12.06
CA ALA A 13 -9.66 4.06 13.30
C ALA A 13 -9.94 5.56 13.08
N LEU A 14 -9.58 6.10 11.90
CA LEU A 14 -9.88 7.49 11.52
C LEU A 14 -11.39 7.77 11.47
N ASN A 15 -12.19 6.83 10.97
CA ASN A 15 -13.65 6.94 10.98
C ASN A 15 -14.31 5.55 11.10
N PRO A 16 -14.44 5.03 12.34
CA PRO A 16 -14.93 3.67 12.57
C PRO A 16 -16.36 3.47 12.09
N GLN A 17 -17.20 4.50 12.17
CA GLN A 17 -18.59 4.43 11.72
C GLN A 17 -18.69 4.30 10.21
N ALA A 18 -17.93 5.10 9.45
CA ALA A 18 -17.88 4.98 8.00
C ALA A 18 -17.33 3.61 7.57
N ALA A 19 -16.24 3.16 8.19
CA ALA A 19 -15.66 1.86 7.91
C ALA A 19 -16.67 0.72 8.17
N LYS A 20 -17.38 0.76 9.30
CA LYS A 20 -18.42 -0.21 9.63
C LYS A 20 -19.53 -0.24 8.59
N ILE A 21 -20.03 0.92 8.18
CA ILE A 21 -21.11 1.02 7.18
C ILE A 21 -20.66 0.42 5.85
N VAL A 22 -19.48 0.80 5.36
CA VAL A 22 -18.95 0.33 4.06
C VAL A 22 -18.65 -1.17 4.09
N LEU A 23 -17.94 -1.64 5.12
CA LEU A 23 -17.49 -3.02 5.19
C LEU A 23 -18.63 -4.02 5.41
N ARG A 24 -19.66 -3.65 6.20
CA ARG A 24 -20.82 -4.52 6.43
C ARG A 24 -21.77 -4.59 5.23
N ARG A 25 -21.78 -3.55 4.40
CA ARG A 25 -22.65 -3.43 3.23
C ARG A 25 -21.81 -3.42 1.94
N SER A 26 -20.69 -4.14 1.93
CA SER A 26 -19.72 -4.09 0.84
C SER A 26 -20.35 -4.39 -0.53
N ALA A 27 -21.30 -5.32 -0.57
CA ALA A 27 -22.07 -5.67 -1.77
C ALA A 27 -22.98 -4.53 -2.30
N GLU A 28 -23.30 -3.52 -1.49
CA GLU A 28 -24.18 -2.40 -1.85
C GLU A 28 -23.43 -1.14 -2.34
N PHE A 29 -22.12 -1.04 -2.07
CA PHE A 29 -21.33 0.15 -2.44
C PHE A 29 -20.73 0.03 -3.84
N ALA A 30 -19.69 -0.80 -3.96
CA ALA A 30 -18.96 -1.07 -5.18
C ALA A 30 -18.13 -2.33 -4.94
N GLU A 31 -17.73 -3.04 -6.00
CA GLU A 31 -16.85 -4.18 -5.85
C GLU A 31 -15.42 -3.71 -5.55
N PHE A 32 -15.08 -3.63 -4.25
CA PHE A 32 -13.74 -3.24 -3.81
C PHE A 32 -12.95 -4.44 -3.26
N THR A 33 -11.64 -4.28 -3.29
CA THR A 33 -10.68 -5.28 -2.85
C THR A 33 -9.89 -4.72 -1.68
N VAL A 34 -9.76 -5.50 -0.61
CA VAL A 34 -8.99 -5.09 0.58
C VAL A 34 -7.57 -5.66 0.52
N VAL A 35 -6.61 -4.88 1.00
CA VAL A 35 -5.20 -5.27 1.10
C VAL A 35 -4.83 -5.28 2.58
N PRO A 36 -4.55 -6.46 3.18
CA PRO A 36 -4.16 -6.59 4.58
C PRO A 36 -2.95 -5.74 4.95
N SER A 37 -2.86 -5.34 6.23
CA SER A 37 -1.76 -4.48 6.70
C SER A 37 -0.39 -5.12 6.46
N HIS A 38 -0.25 -6.43 6.69
CA HIS A 38 1.01 -7.13 6.43
C HIS A 38 1.35 -7.16 4.95
N THR A 39 0.35 -7.34 4.08
CA THR A 39 0.50 -7.29 2.63
C THR A 39 0.94 -5.91 2.16
N ALA A 40 0.22 -4.87 2.56
CA ALA A 40 0.53 -3.49 2.17
C ALA A 40 1.96 -3.09 2.59
N GLN A 41 2.40 -3.58 3.77
CA GLN A 41 3.72 -3.30 4.32
C GLN A 41 4.83 -4.23 3.79
N SER A 42 4.49 -5.28 3.06
CA SER A 42 5.43 -6.34 2.65
C SER A 42 6.40 -5.91 1.56
N ILE A 43 6.14 -4.82 0.83
CA ILE A 43 7.02 -4.38 -0.26
C ILE A 43 7.82 -3.16 0.16
N LYS A 44 9.14 -3.23 -0.02
CA LYS A 44 10.04 -2.08 0.08
C LYS A 44 10.43 -1.58 -1.31
N TYR A 45 10.40 -0.26 -1.46
CA TYR A 45 10.70 0.45 -2.71
C TYR A 45 11.97 1.28 -2.56
N PRO A 46 12.91 1.21 -3.53
CA PRO A 46 14.05 2.11 -3.56
C PRO A 46 13.59 3.55 -3.78
N ALA A 47 13.93 4.43 -2.83
CA ALA A 47 13.53 5.83 -2.86
C ALA A 47 14.05 6.54 -4.11
N LEU A 48 15.30 6.26 -4.48
CA LEU A 48 15.93 6.83 -5.67
C LEU A 48 15.22 6.40 -6.96
N SER A 49 14.84 5.12 -7.10
CA SER A 49 14.09 4.65 -8.27
C SER A 49 12.71 5.29 -8.36
N LEU A 50 11.99 5.48 -7.24
CA LEU A 50 10.72 6.20 -7.25
C LEU A 50 10.89 7.67 -7.65
N LYS A 51 11.96 8.34 -7.20
CA LYS A 51 12.33 9.70 -7.62
C LYS A 51 12.65 9.77 -9.11
N ASN A 52 13.29 8.75 -9.69
CA ASN A 52 13.59 8.72 -11.12
C ASN A 52 12.31 8.75 -11.98
N TYR A 53 11.20 8.16 -11.52
CA TYR A 53 9.90 8.22 -12.20
C TYR A 53 9.08 9.47 -11.88
N GLY A 54 9.00 9.83 -10.60
CA GLY A 54 8.11 10.90 -10.15
C GLY A 54 8.75 12.27 -9.99
N GLY A 55 10.06 12.37 -10.22
CA GLY A 55 10.85 13.60 -10.05
C GLY A 55 10.71 14.20 -8.65
N HIS A 56 10.84 15.53 -8.57
CA HIS A 56 10.75 16.26 -7.30
C HIS A 56 9.39 16.14 -6.60
N CYS A 57 8.31 15.83 -7.32
CA CYS A 57 6.99 15.62 -6.75
C CYS A 57 6.95 14.39 -5.83
N ILE A 58 7.78 13.38 -6.09
CA ILE A 58 7.94 12.20 -5.24
C ILE A 58 9.09 12.37 -4.25
N GLU A 59 10.19 13.00 -4.66
CA GLU A 59 11.36 13.21 -3.81
C GLU A 59 11.03 13.95 -2.51
N LYS A 60 10.33 15.09 -2.59
CA LYS A 60 10.07 15.95 -1.42
C LYS A 60 9.22 15.27 -0.35
N PRO A 61 8.09 14.60 -0.70
CA PRO A 61 7.36 13.79 0.27
C PRO A 61 8.22 12.70 0.93
N ILE A 62 9.06 11.99 0.18
CA ILE A 62 9.93 10.95 0.76
C ILE A 62 10.92 11.59 1.74
N LEU A 63 11.56 12.70 1.38
CA LEU A 63 12.47 13.40 2.28
C LEU A 63 11.77 13.81 3.59
N GLY A 64 10.55 14.36 3.50
CA GLY A 64 9.81 14.82 4.69
C GLY A 64 9.25 13.68 5.54
N PHE A 65 8.51 12.76 4.93
CA PHE A 65 7.79 11.71 5.65
C PHE A 65 8.66 10.51 6.02
N ASN A 66 9.63 10.14 5.17
CA ASN A 66 10.42 8.92 5.31
C ASN A 66 11.86 9.17 5.79
N CYS A 67 12.48 10.29 5.40
CA CYS A 67 13.82 10.67 5.88
C CYS A 67 13.78 11.61 7.09
N HIS A 68 12.61 12.17 7.43
CA HIS A 68 12.44 13.16 8.49
C HIS A 68 13.31 14.40 8.31
N GLU A 69 13.54 14.80 7.06
CA GLU A 69 14.33 15.99 6.76
C GLU A 69 13.60 17.27 7.12
N ASP A 70 14.41 18.29 7.41
CA ASP A 70 13.91 19.61 7.76
C ASP A 70 13.13 20.23 6.57
N PRO A 71 11.88 20.69 6.77
CA PRO A 71 11.07 21.26 5.69
C PRO A 71 11.72 22.46 4.99
N VAL A 72 12.52 23.27 5.69
CA VAL A 72 13.23 24.42 5.10
C VAL A 72 14.35 23.93 4.20
N LYS A 73 15.09 22.89 4.59
CA LYS A 73 16.10 22.27 3.72
C LYS A 73 15.47 21.64 2.48
N ILE A 74 14.35 20.94 2.63
CA ILE A 74 13.59 20.38 1.50
C ILE A 74 13.11 21.49 0.55
N ALA A 75 12.56 22.58 1.10
CA ALA A 75 12.06 23.70 0.30
C ALA A 75 13.19 24.41 -0.47
N LYS A 76 14.39 24.48 0.12
CA LYS A 76 15.60 25.06 -0.49
C LYS A 76 16.38 24.07 -1.35
N ASN A 77 15.90 22.84 -1.53
CA ASN A 77 16.58 21.75 -2.25
C ASN A 77 18.02 21.52 -1.76
N GLN A 78 18.23 21.60 -0.44
CA GLN A 78 19.55 21.42 0.18
C GLN A 78 19.89 19.95 0.42
N ASP A 79 18.87 19.12 0.64
CA ASP A 79 19.00 17.67 0.73
C ASP A 79 18.28 17.03 -0.46
N SER A 80 18.84 15.93 -0.96
CA SER A 80 18.30 15.15 -2.07
C SER A 80 18.41 13.66 -1.77
N LEU A 81 17.54 12.85 -2.39
CA LEU A 81 17.63 11.40 -2.20
C LEU A 81 18.92 10.85 -2.80
N GLU A 82 19.38 11.41 -3.91
CA GLU A 82 20.56 10.94 -4.63
C GLU A 82 21.86 11.15 -3.84
N GLN A 83 22.00 12.29 -3.16
CA GLN A 83 23.22 12.60 -2.41
C GLN A 83 23.17 12.08 -0.97
N ASN A 84 22.02 12.21 -0.31
CA ASN A 84 21.91 11.97 1.13
C ASN A 84 21.37 10.56 1.45
N TYR A 85 20.61 9.95 0.54
CA TYR A 85 19.85 8.72 0.78
C TYR A 85 19.85 7.70 -0.40
N PRO A 86 20.99 7.46 -1.08
CA PRO A 86 21.00 6.72 -2.36
C PRO A 86 20.48 5.28 -2.24
N ASP A 87 20.74 4.62 -1.12
CA ASP A 87 20.43 3.20 -0.91
C ASP A 87 19.19 2.98 -0.02
N LYS A 88 18.40 4.03 0.25
CA LYS A 88 17.24 3.89 1.13
C LYS A 88 16.07 3.21 0.43
N THR A 89 15.51 2.22 1.10
CA THR A 89 14.27 1.56 0.72
C THR A 89 13.20 1.75 1.80
N TYR A 90 11.96 1.98 1.37
CA TYR A 90 10.84 2.24 2.27
C TYR A 90 9.65 1.36 1.97
N SER A 91 8.96 0.91 3.02
CA SER A 91 7.63 0.35 2.87
C SER A 91 6.62 1.46 2.56
N MET A 92 5.81 1.28 1.53
CA MET A 92 4.80 2.26 1.09
C MET A 92 3.42 1.59 0.97
N PRO A 93 2.66 1.46 2.07
CA PRO A 93 1.42 0.69 2.11
C PRO A 93 0.37 1.09 1.07
N ASP A 94 0.19 2.39 0.86
CA ASP A 94 -0.79 2.89 -0.11
C ASP A 94 -0.35 2.64 -1.55
N LEU A 95 0.95 2.82 -1.85
CA LEU A 95 1.51 2.48 -3.16
C LEU A 95 1.40 0.97 -3.43
N THR A 96 1.74 0.13 -2.45
CA THR A 96 1.56 -1.33 -2.57
C THR A 96 0.10 -1.68 -2.84
N SER A 97 -0.83 -1.08 -2.10
CA SER A 97 -2.25 -1.36 -2.28
C SER A 97 -2.74 -0.95 -3.68
N LEU A 98 -2.27 0.19 -4.18
CA LEU A 98 -2.56 0.66 -5.53
C LEU A 98 -1.98 -0.28 -6.61
N LEU A 99 -0.72 -0.69 -6.46
CA LEU A 99 -0.06 -1.57 -7.43
C LEU A 99 -0.68 -2.98 -7.45
N CYS A 100 -1.06 -3.51 -6.29
CA CYS A 100 -1.80 -4.76 -6.18
C CYS A 100 -3.13 -4.73 -6.96
N ALA A 101 -3.77 -3.55 -7.05
CA ALA A 101 -5.00 -3.36 -7.82
C ALA A 101 -4.73 -3.16 -9.32
N LEU A 102 -3.79 -2.30 -9.70
CA LEU A 102 -3.59 -1.87 -11.10
C LEU A 102 -2.75 -2.83 -11.93
N VAL A 103 -1.68 -3.38 -11.35
CA VAL A 103 -0.69 -4.22 -12.04
C VAL A 103 -0.46 -5.52 -11.26
N PRO A 104 -1.53 -6.31 -11.05
CA PRO A 104 -1.47 -7.51 -10.22
C PRO A 104 -0.42 -8.52 -10.67
N ASP A 105 -0.09 -8.59 -11.96
CA ASP A 105 0.89 -9.56 -12.50
C ASP A 105 2.33 -9.19 -12.14
N HIS A 106 2.57 -7.95 -11.71
CA HIS A 106 3.88 -7.51 -11.25
C HIS A 106 4.10 -7.76 -9.76
N VAL A 107 3.08 -8.22 -9.04
CA VAL A 107 3.16 -8.50 -7.61
C VAL A 107 2.76 -9.96 -7.41
N ASP A 108 3.56 -10.76 -6.70
CA ASP A 108 3.28 -12.19 -6.50
C ASP A 108 2.10 -12.43 -5.53
N ARG A 109 0.91 -11.98 -5.94
CA ARG A 109 -0.29 -11.92 -5.12
C ARG A 109 -1.03 -13.24 -5.06
N LYS A 110 -1.71 -13.45 -3.94
CA LYS A 110 -2.77 -14.44 -3.78
C LYS A 110 -4.12 -13.75 -3.63
N LEU A 111 -5.07 -14.19 -4.44
CA LEU A 111 -6.47 -13.83 -4.30
C LEU A 111 -7.12 -14.66 -3.20
N GLY A 112 -7.92 -14.02 -2.37
CA GLY A 112 -8.76 -14.68 -1.37
C GLY A 112 -9.97 -13.83 -1.03
N HIS A 113 -10.71 -14.23 0.00
CA HIS A 113 -11.81 -13.45 0.53
C HIS A 113 -11.69 -13.28 2.04
N VAL A 114 -12.34 -12.23 2.54
CA VAL A 114 -12.51 -11.99 3.97
C VAL A 114 -13.95 -11.67 4.31
N GLU A 115 -14.37 -12.14 5.48
CA GLU A 115 -15.57 -11.67 6.15
C GLU A 115 -15.18 -10.74 7.30
N VAL A 116 -16.07 -9.79 7.60
CA VAL A 116 -15.85 -8.78 8.64
C VAL A 116 -16.81 -9.06 9.79
N ASP A 117 -16.25 -9.46 10.92
CA ASP A 117 -16.98 -9.71 12.15
C ASP A 117 -16.80 -8.53 13.10
N GLU A 118 -17.91 -7.97 13.58
CA GLU A 118 -17.87 -6.96 14.65
C GLU A 118 -17.75 -7.65 16.01
N GLN A 119 -16.73 -7.27 16.77
CA GLN A 119 -16.54 -7.72 18.15
C GLN A 119 -17.22 -6.77 19.13
N GLU A 120 -17.38 -7.21 20.38
CA GLU A 120 -17.79 -6.33 21.48
C GLU A 120 -16.89 -5.08 21.54
N GLY A 121 -17.49 -3.91 21.71
CA GLY A 121 -16.79 -2.63 21.66
C GLY A 121 -16.59 -2.04 20.25
N GLY A 122 -17.16 -2.64 19.20
CA GLY A 122 -17.19 -2.08 17.85
C GLY A 122 -15.90 -2.28 17.04
N THR A 123 -15.01 -3.17 17.51
CA THR A 123 -13.80 -3.54 16.79
C THR A 123 -14.14 -4.42 15.59
N LEU A 124 -13.62 -4.10 14.41
CA LEU A 124 -13.82 -4.90 13.20
C LEU A 124 -12.71 -5.94 13.05
N LEU A 125 -13.09 -7.21 13.05
CA LEU A 125 -12.21 -8.35 12.87
C LEU A 125 -12.35 -8.92 11.46
N PHE A 126 -11.25 -9.00 10.73
CA PHE A 126 -11.22 -9.56 9.39
C PHE A 126 -10.73 -11.00 9.44
N LYS A 127 -11.54 -11.94 8.93
CA LYS A 127 -11.22 -13.37 8.91
C LYS A 127 -11.16 -13.86 7.47
N LYS A 128 -10.14 -14.67 7.15
CA LYS A 128 -10.09 -15.38 5.86
C LYS A 128 -11.33 -16.24 5.71
N SER A 129 -11.96 -16.18 4.54
CA SER A 129 -13.16 -16.93 4.20
C SER A 129 -13.13 -17.32 2.72
N ASP A 130 -14.03 -18.19 2.30
CA ASP A 130 -14.26 -18.54 0.90
C ASP A 130 -15.17 -17.52 0.18
N LYS A 131 -15.83 -16.65 0.95
CA LYS A 131 -16.79 -15.64 0.49
C LYS A 131 -16.55 -14.29 1.17
N GLY A 132 -17.28 -13.27 0.74
CA GLY A 132 -17.22 -11.92 1.32
C GLY A 132 -16.44 -10.95 0.43
N ILE A 133 -15.64 -10.08 1.06
CA ILE A 133 -14.89 -9.02 0.36
C ILE A 133 -13.64 -9.65 -0.26
N ARG A 134 -13.36 -9.34 -1.53
CA ARG A 134 -12.12 -9.78 -2.20
C ARG A 134 -10.91 -9.25 -1.42
N MET A 135 -9.89 -10.07 -1.28
CA MET A 135 -8.65 -9.75 -0.60
C MET A 135 -7.45 -10.05 -1.51
N LEU A 136 -6.45 -9.16 -1.50
CA LEU A 136 -5.15 -9.37 -2.12
C LEU A 136 -4.14 -9.60 -1.00
N ASP A 137 -3.53 -10.77 -0.98
CA ASP A 137 -2.52 -11.16 0.01
C ASP A 137 -1.17 -11.37 -0.67
N LEU A 138 -0.08 -11.22 0.09
CA LEU A 138 1.29 -11.53 -0.34
C LEU A 138 1.90 -12.47 0.69
N ASP A 139 2.50 -13.57 0.19
CA ASP A 139 3.05 -14.61 1.06
C ASP A 139 4.35 -14.19 1.76
N SER A 140 5.06 -13.21 1.19
CA SER A 140 6.41 -12.85 1.62
C SER A 140 6.68 -11.37 1.50
N VAL A 141 7.62 -10.92 2.35
CA VAL A 141 8.23 -9.59 2.23
C VAL A 141 9.11 -9.57 0.99
N GLN A 142 8.93 -8.54 0.17
CA GLN A 142 9.68 -8.33 -1.07
C GLN A 142 10.41 -6.98 -1.01
N GLU A 143 11.57 -6.92 -1.64
CA GLU A 143 12.28 -5.67 -1.86
C GLU A 143 12.44 -5.51 -3.37
N PHE A 144 11.82 -4.47 -3.91
CA PHE A 144 11.93 -4.18 -5.33
C PHE A 144 13.28 -3.55 -5.62
N ASN A 145 13.85 -3.89 -6.77
CA ASN A 145 15.01 -3.21 -7.33
C ASN A 145 14.56 -2.27 -8.45
N GLU A 146 15.49 -1.45 -8.93
CA GLU A 146 15.23 -0.48 -10.01
C GLU A 146 14.56 -1.13 -11.23
N LYS A 147 15.10 -2.25 -11.72
CA LYS A 147 14.54 -2.96 -12.87
C LYS A 147 13.07 -3.37 -12.67
N LYS A 148 12.69 -3.79 -11.45
CA LYS A 148 11.30 -4.15 -11.13
C LYS A 148 10.40 -2.92 -11.11
N ILE A 149 10.89 -1.80 -10.58
CA ILE A 149 10.21 -0.50 -10.63
C ILE A 149 10.00 -0.08 -12.09
N ASP A 150 11.02 -0.20 -12.93
CA ASP A 150 10.93 0.15 -14.35
C ASP A 150 9.83 -0.63 -15.06
N GLN A 151 9.85 -1.95 -14.89
CA GLN A 151 8.83 -2.83 -15.49
C GLN A 151 7.40 -2.45 -15.06
N ILE A 152 7.21 -2.07 -13.79
CA ILE A 152 5.90 -1.68 -13.26
C ILE A 152 5.44 -0.37 -13.90
N PHE A 153 6.28 0.68 -13.85
CA PHE A 153 5.87 2.00 -14.32
C PHE A 153 5.79 2.10 -15.85
N GLU A 154 6.61 1.35 -16.59
CA GLU A 154 6.43 1.17 -18.03
C GLU A 154 5.08 0.50 -18.35
N SER A 155 4.72 -0.57 -17.64
CA SER A 155 3.44 -1.27 -17.81
C SER A 155 2.25 -0.34 -17.55
N LEU A 156 2.30 0.44 -16.47
CA LEU A 156 1.31 1.47 -16.13
C LEU A 156 1.20 2.53 -17.25
N SER A 157 2.33 3.05 -17.74
CA SER A 157 2.35 4.08 -18.79
C SER A 157 1.75 3.60 -20.12
N GLN A 158 1.84 2.30 -20.39
CA GLN A 158 1.28 1.67 -21.60
C GLN A 158 -0.21 1.33 -21.46
N GLY A 159 -0.85 1.66 -20.33
CA GLY A 159 -2.24 1.34 -20.07
C GLY A 159 -2.50 -0.16 -19.91
N LYS A 160 -1.47 -0.97 -19.63
CA LYS A 160 -1.59 -2.40 -19.32
C LYS A 160 -2.03 -2.59 -17.87
N VAL A 161 -3.17 -1.99 -17.54
CA VAL A 161 -3.76 -2.04 -16.20
C VAL A 161 -4.99 -2.93 -16.20
N VAL A 162 -5.20 -3.61 -15.07
CA VAL A 162 -6.45 -4.32 -14.80
C VAL A 162 -7.36 -3.31 -14.08
N LEU A 163 -8.35 -2.76 -14.79
CA LEU A 163 -9.42 -1.95 -14.22
C LEU A 163 -10.72 -2.75 -14.19
#